data_AF-A0A644ULH1-F1
#
_entry.id   AF-A0A644ULH1-F1
#
_cell.length_a   1.000
_cell.length_b   1.000
_cell.length_c   1.000
_cell.angle_alpha   90.00
_cell.angle_beta   90.00
_cell.angle_gamma   90.00
#
_symmetry.space_group_name_H-M   'P 1'
#
loop_
_entity.id
_entity.type
_entity.pdbx_description
1 polymer ?
#
loop_
_entity_poly.entity_id
_entity_poly.type
_entity_poly.pdbx_seq_one_letter_code
_entity_poly.pdbx_strand_id
1 'polypeptide(L)' 'MKTKNYTENFEELTKIVKELERGDITIDNMTLKIQQALKLLEECKESLSKVNEDVNKIREEINFANER' A
#
# COMPACT_ATOMS: atom_id res chain seq x y z
N MET A 1 -9.30 -14.08 10.29
CA MET A 1 -8.87 -13.45 9.03
C MET A 1 -7.50 -12.85 9.26
N LYS A 2 -6.47 -13.20 8.48
CA LYS A 2 -5.09 -12.71 8.71
C LYS A 2 -4.93 -11.39 7.93
N THR A 3 -4.71 -10.28 8.64
CA THR A 3 -4.42 -8.99 8.02
C THR A 3 -3.03 -9.07 7.39
N LYS A 4 -2.93 -8.80 6.09
CA LYS A 4 -1.64 -8.73 5.39
C LYS A 4 -0.90 -7.47 5.79
N ASN A 5 0.42 -7.56 5.90
CA ASN A 5 1.27 -6.40 6.14
C ASN A 5 1.57 -5.64 4.82
N TYR A 6 2.16 -4.45 4.94
CA TYR A 6 2.47 -3.60 3.79
C TYR A 6 3.29 -4.34 2.71
N THR A 7 4.33 -5.06 3.13
CA THR A 7 5.22 -5.80 2.22
C THR A 7 4.45 -6.86 1.43
N GLU A 8 3.61 -7.64 2.11
CA GLU A 8 2.78 -8.67 1.46
C GLU A 8 1.82 -8.06 0.44
N ASN A 9 1.17 -6.95 0.78
CA ASN A 9 0.26 -6.24 -0.12
C ASN A 9 0.99 -5.64 -1.33
N PHE A 10 2.17 -5.07 -1.12
CA PHE A 10 2.99 -4.48 -2.17
C PHE A 10 3.57 -5.53 -3.13
N GLU A 11 3.99 -6.69 -2.60
CA GLU A 11 4.44 -7.82 -3.40
C GLU A 11 3.32 -8.36 -4.30
N GLU A 12 2.10 -8.49 -3.76
CA GLU A 12 0.94 -8.93 -4.52
C GLU A 12 0.54 -7.92 -5.60
N LEU A 13 0.55 -6.62 -5.28
CA LEU A 13 0.33 -5.55 -6.25
C LEU A 13 1.35 -5.62 -7.38
N THR A 14 2.63 -5.74 -7.04
CA THR A 14 3.72 -5.82 -8.02
C THR A 14 3.58 -7.05 -8.92
N LYS A 15 3.14 -8.18 -8.36
CA LYS A 15 2.86 -9.39 -9.13
C LYS A 15 1.74 -9.15 -10.15
N ILE A 16 0.64 -8.53 -9.74
CA ILE A 16 -0.49 -8.23 -10.64
C ILE A 16 -0.05 -7.29 -11.75
N VAL A 17 0.70 -6.23 -11.43
CA VAL A 17 1.22 -5.28 -12.45
C VAL A 17 2.08 -6.01 -13.47
N LYS A 18 3.01 -6.88 -13.03
CA LYS A 18 3.85 -7.69 -13.93
C LYS A 18 3.04 -8.66 -14.80
N GLU A 19 1.98 -9.25 -14.27
CA GLU A 19 1.06 -10.10 -15.06
C GLU A 19 0.32 -9.28 -16.14
N LEU A 20 -0.12 -8.06 -15.81
CA LEU A 20 -0.78 -7.15 -16.75
C LEU A 20 0.19 -6.66 -17.85
N GLU A 21 1.42 -6.30 -17.49
CA GLU A 21 2.45 -5.82 -18.43
C GLU A 21 2.88 -6.88 -19.45
N ARG A 22 2.94 -8.14 -19.03
CA ARG A 22 3.27 -9.25 -19.94
C ARG A 22 2.18 -9.54 -20.97
N GLY A 23 0.96 -9.09 -20.73
CA GLY A 23 -0.19 -9.40 -21.60
C GLY A 23 -0.65 -10.86 -21.50
N ASP A 24 -0.23 -11.58 -20.45
CA ASP A 24 -0.57 -13.00 -20.23
C ASP A 24 -2.02 -13.20 -19.69
N ILE A 25 -2.83 -12.13 -19.66
CA ILE A 25 -4.18 -12.11 -19.09
C ILE A 25 -5.20 -11.83 -20.20
N THR A 26 -6.26 -12.64 -20.27
CA THR A 26 -7.38 -12.40 -21.19
C THR A 26 -8.13 -11.10 -20.84
N ILE A 27 -8.67 -10.41 -21.85
CA ILE A 27 -9.38 -9.12 -21.67
C ILE A 27 -10.46 -9.20 -20.57
N ASP A 28 -11.23 -10.29 -20.52
CA ASP A 28 -12.27 -10.51 -19.50
C ASP A 28 -11.70 -10.54 -18.06
N ASN A 29 -10.49 -11.08 -17.90
CA ASN A 29 -9.80 -11.18 -16.62
C ASN A 29 -8.96 -9.94 -16.28
N MET A 30 -8.63 -9.08 -17.26
CA MET A 30 -7.87 -7.86 -17.03
C MET A 30 -8.63 -6.90 -16.11
N THR A 31 -9.94 -6.73 -16.33
CA THR A 31 -10.77 -5.84 -15.49
C THR A 31 -10.73 -6.25 -14.01
N LEU A 32 -10.85 -7.55 -13.73
CA LEU A 32 -10.78 -8.08 -12.37
C LEU A 32 -9.41 -7.83 -11.73
N LYS A 33 -8.33 -8.06 -12.48
CA LYS A 33 -6.96 -7.84 -12.02
C LYS A 33 -6.67 -6.37 -11.73
N ILE A 34 -7.18 -5.46 -12.56
CA ILE A 34 -7.09 -4.02 -12.35
C ILE A 34 -7.83 -3.61 -11.06
N GLN A 35 -9.05 -4.11 -10.85
CA GLN A 35 -9.80 -3.83 -9.62
C GLN A 35 -9.06 -4.33 -8.36
N GLN A 36 -8.46 -5.51 -8.43
CA GLN A 36 -7.63 -6.05 -7.36
C GLN A 36 -6.39 -5.17 -7.10
N ALA A 37 -5.70 -4.75 -8.15
CA ALA A 37 -4.54 -3.86 -8.03
C ALA A 37 -4.91 -2.51 -7.40
N LEU A 38 -6.04 -1.91 -7.81
CA LEU A 38 -6.52 -0.65 -7.23
C LEU A 38 -6.83 -0.78 -5.75
N LYS A 39 -7.43 -1.90 -5.33
CA LYS A 39 -7.68 -2.16 -3.91
C LYS A 39 -6.39 -2.27 -3.11
N LEU A 40 -5.42 -3.06 -3.60
CA LEU A 40 -4.12 -3.21 -2.93
C LEU A 40 -3.35 -1.89 -2.86
N LEU A 41 -3.44 -1.07 -3.91
CA LEU A 41 -2.85 0.26 -3.94
C LEU A 41 -3.43 1.16 -2.84
N GLU A 42 -4.74 1.12 -2.62
CA GLU A 42 -5.38 1.92 -1.57
C GLU A 42 -4.93 1.47 -0.17
N GLU A 43 -4.89 0.16 0.08
CA GLU A 43 -4.40 -0.40 1.35
C GLU A 43 -2.91 -0.03 1.61
N CYS A 44 -2.09 0.02 0.56
CA CYS A 44 -0.70 0.48 0.64
C CYS A 44 -0.62 1.97 0.99
N LYS A 45 -1.43 2.81 0.34
CA LYS A 45 -1.49 4.26 0.63
C LYS A 45 -1.92 4.53 2.06
N GLU A 46 -2.95 3.86 2.55
CA GLU A 46 -3.41 4.00 3.94
C GLU A 46 -2.30 3.65 4.94
N SER A 47 -1.55 2.59 4.66
CA SER A 47 -0.43 2.18 5.52
C SER A 47 0.67 3.23 5.56
N LEU A 48 1.03 3.82 4.41
CA LEU A 48 2.01 4.90 4.33
C LEU A 48 1.53 6.18 5.02
N SER A 49 0.25 6.53 4.86
CA SER A 49 -0.35 7.67 5.55
C SER A 49 -0.27 7.54 7.07
N LYS A 50 -0.59 6.35 7.61
CA LYS A 50 -0.46 6.06 9.05
C LYS A 50 0.98 6.23 9.54
N VAL A 51 1.95 5.68 8.81
CA VAL A 51 3.38 5.84 9.16
C VAL A 51 3.77 7.32 9.14
N ASN A 52 3.32 8.08 8.15
CA ASN A 52 3.61 9.51 8.06
C ASN A 52 2.97 10.31 9.21
N GLU A 53 1.74 9.98 9.61
CA GLU A 53 1.09 10.56 10.79
C GLU A 53 1.86 10.25 12.07
N ASP A 54 2.30 9.02 12.26
CA ASP A 54 3.04 8.60 13.45
C ASP A 54 4.40 9.29 13.54
N VAL A 55 5.11 9.43 12.42
CA VAL A 55 6.36 10.22 12.35
C VAL A 55 6.13 11.68 12.71
N ASN A 56 5.02 12.28 12.24
CA ASN A 56 4.69 13.66 12.58
C ASN A 56 4.40 13.83 14.08
N LYS A 57 3.68 12.90 14.70
CA LYS A 57 3.43 12.91 16.16
C LYS A 57 4.73 12.82 16.94
N ILE A 58 5.63 11.89 16.57
CA ILE A 58 6.95 11.76 17.20
C ILE A 58 7.74 13.06 17.07
N ARG A 59 7.69 13.72 15.91
CA ARG A 59 8.36 15.00 15.70
C ARG A 59 7.82 16.09 16.63
N GLU A 60 6.50 16.16 16.82
CA GLU A 60 5.86 17.11 17.72
C GLU A 60 6.22 16.85 19.19
N GLU A 61 6.24 15.58 19.61
CA GLU A 61 6.67 15.18 20.95
C GLU A 61 8.12 15.57 21.24
N ILE A 62 9.03 15.34 20.28
CA ILE A 62 10.45 15.75 20.40
C ILE A 62 10.57 17.27 20.51
N ASN A 63 9.85 18.04 19.69
CA ASN A 63 9.88 19.50 19.76
C ASN A 63 9.38 20.02 21.12
N PHE A 64 8.27 19.47 21.60
CA PHE A 64 7.71 19.83 22.91
C PHE A 64 8.65 19.51 24.07
N ALA A 65 9.40 18.40 23.99
CA ALA A 65 10.40 18.03 24.98
C ALA A 65 11.62 18.96 24.99
N ASN A 66 12.01 19.50 23.83
CA ASN A 66 13.17 20.41 23.70
C ASN A 66 12.87 21.86 24.13
N GLU A 67 11.59 22.25 24.18
CA GLU A 67 11.14 23.57 24.62
C GLU A 67 10.87 23.66 26.13
N ARG A 68 11.05 22.55 26.86
CA ARG A 68 10.96 22.46 28.33
C ARG A 68 12.34 22.47 28.98
#